data_AF-A0A644Y7G8-F1
#
_entry.id   AF-A0A644Y7G8-F1
#
_cell.length_a   1.000
_cell.length_b   1.000
_cell.length_c   1.000
_cell.angle_alpha   90.00
_cell.angle_beta   90.00
_cell.angle_gamma   90.00
#
_symmetry.space_group_name_H-M   'P 1'
#
loop_
_entity.id
_entity.type
_entity.pdbx_description
1 polymer ?
#
loop_
_entity_poly.entity_id
_entity_poly.type
_entity_poly.pdbx_seq_one_letter_code
_entity_poly.pdbx_strand_id
1 'polypeptide(L)'
;MITQHLNIALPHSDPEYVNKPFVFVARLTDEVVCRQMGDSQEMPVKDLFFLGIKNGKEQVGLLQAFMNLFMDKKFVDQYRSTVSTKDVYQLFVNNI
;
A
#
# COMPACT_ATOMS: atom_id res chain seq x y z
N MET A 1 -5.06 -12.51 -3.18
CA MET A 1 -3.69 -12.29 -2.64
C MET A 1 -3.84 -11.67 -1.26
N ILE A 2 -3.16 -12.22 -0.26
CA ILE A 2 -3.16 -11.74 1.12
C ILE A 2 -1.69 -11.46 1.45
N THR A 3 -1.40 -10.29 2.01
CA THR A 3 -0.07 -9.95 2.51
C THR A 3 0.21 -10.74 3.79
N GLN A 4 1.42 -11.30 3.93
CA GLN A 4 1.69 -12.26 5.02
C GLN A 4 2.12 -11.58 6.33
N HIS A 5 2.77 -10.42 6.25
CA HIS A 5 3.43 -9.81 7.40
C HIS A 5 2.81 -8.49 7.86
N LEU A 6 1.93 -7.89 7.05
CA LEU A 6 1.27 -6.63 7.34
C LEU A 6 -0.08 -6.55 6.64
N ASN A 7 -1.15 -6.20 7.37
CA ASN A 7 -2.43 -5.86 6.74
C ASN A 7 -2.34 -4.46 6.15
N ILE A 8 -2.60 -4.34 4.85
CA ILE A 8 -2.58 -3.06 4.14
C ILE A 8 -3.91 -2.83 3.43
N ALA A 9 -4.28 -1.57 3.25
CA ALA A 9 -5.31 -1.20 2.29
C ALA A 9 -4.67 -0.48 1.10
N LEU A 10 -5.23 -0.73 -0.10
CA LEU A 10 -4.78 -0.12 -1.37
C LEU A 10 -5.92 0.68 -2.01
N PRO A 11 -6.39 1.78 -1.39
CA PRO A 11 -7.47 2.58 -1.97
C PRO A 11 -7.03 3.14 -3.33
N HIS A 12 -7.88 2.96 -4.33
CA HIS A 12 -7.67 3.50 -5.67
C HIS A 12 -9.01 3.94 -6.24
N SER A 13 -8.96 4.79 -7.26
CA SER A 13 -10.14 5.25 -7.99
C SER A 13 -9.94 4.98 -9.48
N ASP A 14 -11.00 5.16 -10.26
CA ASP A 14 -10.93 4.96 -11.70
C ASP A 14 -9.95 5.97 -12.33
N PRO A 15 -9.17 5.56 -13.35
CA PRO A 15 -8.14 6.40 -13.96
C PRO A 15 -8.63 7.76 -14.48
N GLU A 16 -9.90 7.87 -14.86
CA GLU A 16 -10.50 9.11 -15.36
C GLU A 16 -10.56 10.22 -14.31
N TYR A 17 -10.59 9.87 -13.02
CA TYR A 17 -10.59 10.82 -11.90
C TYR A 17 -9.17 11.19 -11.44
N VAL A 18 -8.13 10.58 -12.03
CA VAL A 18 -6.73 10.80 -11.66
C VAL A 18 -6.07 11.78 -12.63
N ASN A 19 -5.85 13.02 -12.18
CA ASN A 19 -5.18 14.03 -12.99
C ASN A 19 -3.70 13.69 -13.24
N LYS A 20 -2.96 13.35 -12.17
CA LYS A 20 -1.54 12.98 -12.19
C LYS A 20 -1.34 11.68 -11.41
N PRO A 21 -0.53 10.72 -11.91
CA PRO A 21 -0.24 9.50 -11.16
C PRO A 21 0.44 9.79 -9.83
N PHE A 22 0.08 9.06 -8.78
CA PHE A 22 0.69 9.21 -7.47
C PHE A 22 0.59 7.94 -6.62
N VAL A 23 1.49 7.84 -5.64
CA VAL A 23 1.38 6.97 -4.48
C VAL A 23 1.36 7.86 -3.25
N PHE A 24 0.38 7.65 -2.37
CA PHE A 24 0.33 8.36 -1.09
C PHE A 24 0.24 7.37 0.07
N VAL A 25 1.19 7.49 0.99
CA VAL A 25 1.33 6.58 2.14
C VAL A 25 0.73 7.26 3.38
N ALA A 26 -0.25 6.60 3.99
CA ALA A 26 -0.85 7.05 5.24
C ALA A 26 -0.74 5.96 6.30
N ARG A 27 -0.20 6.34 7.46
CA ARG A 27 -0.14 5.49 8.66
C ARG A 27 -1.07 6.08 9.71
N LEU A 28 -2.11 5.33 10.05
CA LEU A 28 -3.10 5.74 11.02
C LEU A 28 -2.61 5.48 12.45
N THR A 29 -3.02 6.35 13.37
CA THR A 29 -2.84 6.12 14.80
C THR A 29 -3.70 4.93 15.26
N ASP A 30 -4.96 4.93 14.84
CA ASP A 30 -5.96 3.91 15.19
C ASP A 30 -6.31 3.02 13.99
N GLU A 31 -6.73 1.80 14.28
CA GLU A 31 -7.18 0.85 13.24
C GLU A 31 -8.52 1.28 12.64
N VAL A 32 -8.63 1.09 11.32
CA VAL A 32 -9.90 1.14 10.60
C VAL A 32 -10.19 -0.25 10.07
N VAL A 33 -11.44 -0.70 10.21
CA VAL A 33 -11.87 -1.99 9.66
C VAL A 33 -12.20 -1.82 8.20
N CYS A 34 -11.53 -2.59 7.35
CA CYS A 34 -11.81 -2.71 5.92
C CYS A 34 -12.32 -4.12 5.60
N ARG A 35 -12.91 -4.31 4.41
CA ARG A 35 -13.25 -5.64 3.92
C ARG A 35 -12.23 -6.11 2.90
N GLN A 36 -11.84 -7.37 2.99
CA GLN A 36 -10.92 -7.98 2.04
C GLN A 36 -11.55 -8.07 0.64
N MET A 37 -10.77 -7.83 -0.40
CA MET A 37 -11.24 -7.94 -1.78
C MET A 37 -11.59 -9.38 -2.19
N GLY A 38 -10.96 -10.39 -1.57
CA GLY A 38 -11.11 -11.79 -1.97
C GLY A 38 -12.37 -12.46 -1.45
N ASP A 39 -12.64 -12.33 -0.16
CA ASP A 39 -13.71 -13.05 0.53
C ASP A 39 -14.60 -12.15 1.40
N SER A 40 -14.43 -10.82 1.32
CA SER A 40 -15.18 -9.81 2.08
C SER A 40 -15.08 -9.92 3.61
N GLN A 41 -14.12 -10.69 4.14
CA GLN A 41 -13.89 -10.73 5.58
C GLN A 41 -13.42 -9.36 6.11
N GLU A 42 -13.77 -9.06 7.35
CA GLU A 42 -13.29 -7.86 8.03
C GLU A 42 -11.80 -7.99 8.35
N MET A 43 -11.06 -6.92 8.09
CA MET A 43 -9.62 -6.84 8.27
C MET A 43 -9.25 -5.48 8.87
N PRO A 44 -8.70 -5.43 10.08
CA PRO A 44 -8.19 -4.19 10.63
C PRO A 44 -6.92 -3.76 9.88
N VAL A 45 -6.85 -2.49 9.53
CA VAL A 45 -5.73 -1.86 8.83
C VAL A 45 -5.32 -0.55 9.50
N LYS A 46 -4.01 -0.29 9.55
CA LYS A 46 -3.42 1.02 9.89
C LYS A 46 -2.61 1.62 8.75
N ASP A 47 -2.20 0.80 7.78
CA ASP A 47 -1.31 1.19 6.71
C ASP A 47 -2.06 1.25 5.39
N LEU A 48 -2.22 2.47 4.86
CA LEU A 48 -2.96 2.74 3.64
C LEU A 48 -2.01 3.28 2.58
N PHE A 49 -2.12 2.73 1.39
CA PHE A 49 -1.33 3.09 0.22
C PHE A 49 -2.28 3.47 -0.90
N PHE A 50 -2.54 4.78 -1.02
CA PHE A 50 -3.44 5.30 -2.05
C PHE A 50 -2.73 5.31 -3.39
N LEU A 51 -3.38 4.73 -4.39
CA LEU A 51 -2.83 4.59 -5.73
C LEU A 51 -3.65 5.42 -6.71
N GLY A 52 -3.07 6.52 -7.19
CA GLY A 52 -3.58 7.26 -8.34
C GLY A 52 -2.93 6.73 -9.60
N ILE A 53 -3.63 5.91 -10.38
CA ILE A 53 -3.09 5.27 -11.58
C ILE A 53 -3.88 5.77 -12.79
N LYS A 54 -3.18 6.16 -13.87
CA LYS A 54 -3.82 6.72 -15.07
C LYS A 54 -3.90 5.75 -16.24
N ASN A 55 -3.02 4.75 -16.28
CA ASN A 55 -2.98 3.74 -17.33
C ASN A 55 -3.22 2.35 -16.72
N GLY A 56 -4.24 1.62 -17.19
CA GLY A 56 -4.60 0.31 -16.63
C GLY A 56 -3.48 -0.75 -16.68
N LYS A 57 -2.50 -0.63 -17.60
CA LYS A 57 -1.32 -1.50 -17.64
C LYS A 57 -0.35 -1.26 -16.48
N GLU A 58 -0.23 -0.01 -16.03
CA GLU A 58 0.65 0.37 -14.90
C GLU A 58 0.09 -0.09 -13.56
N GLN A 59 -1.23 -0.27 -13.46
CA GLN A 59 -1.90 -0.74 -12.26
C GLN A 59 -1.39 -2.11 -11.82
N VAL A 60 -1.30 -3.07 -12.75
CA VAL A 60 -0.90 -4.44 -12.43
C VAL A 60 0.55 -4.49 -11.93
N GLY A 61 1.45 -3.74 -12.59
CA GLY A 61 2.85 -3.68 -12.20
C GLY A 61 3.05 -3.07 -10.82
N LEU A 62 2.40 -1.94 -10.53
CA LEU A 62 2.49 -1.28 -9.24
C LEU A 62 1.93 -2.17 -8.11
N LEU A 63 0.77 -2.79 -8.33
CA LEU A 63 0.16 -3.67 -7.33
C LEU A 63 1.08 -4.86 -7.02
N GLN A 64 1.72 -5.43 -8.05
CA GLN A 64 2.64 -6.55 -7.88
C GLN A 64 3.90 -6.14 -7.10
N ALA A 65 4.46 -4.96 -7.36
CA ALA A 65 5.59 -4.43 -6.59
C ALA A 65 5.24 -4.29 -5.11
N PHE A 66 4.07 -3.70 -4.81
CA PHE A 66 3.56 -3.59 -3.44
C PHE A 66 3.41 -4.96 -2.78
N MET A 67 2.72 -5.91 -3.43
CA MET A 67 2.52 -7.24 -2.87
C MET A 67 3.85 -7.94 -2.58
N ASN A 68 4.84 -7.83 -3.46
CA ASN A 68 6.16 -8.41 -3.23
C ASN A 68 6.86 -7.80 -2.00
N LEU A 69 6.79 -6.48 -1.84
CA LEU A 69 7.38 -5.80 -0.68
C LEU A 69 6.72 -6.23 0.63
N PHE A 70 5.40 -6.33 0.67
CA PHE A 70 4.67 -6.71 1.89
C PHE A 70 4.65 -8.23 2.17
N MET A 71 5.14 -9.04 1.23
CA MET A 71 5.51 -10.44 1.45
C MET A 71 6.94 -10.60 2.00
N ASP A 72 7.81 -9.60 1.86
CA ASP A 72 9.16 -9.62 2.45
C ASP A 72 9.13 -9.17 3.91
N LYS A 73 9.35 -10.12 4.83
CA LYS A 73 9.43 -9.85 6.26
C LYS A 73 10.46 -8.78 6.62
N LYS A 74 11.63 -8.75 5.97
CA LYS A 74 12.69 -7.78 6.27
C LYS A 74 12.24 -6.36 5.93
N PHE A 75 11.61 -6.20 4.77
CA PHE A 75 11.03 -4.93 4.36
C PHE A 75 9.95 -4.48 5.35
N VAL A 76 9.04 -5.37 5.74
CA VAL A 76 7.96 -5.03 6.68
C VAL A 76 8.49 -4.64 8.06
N ASP A 77 9.49 -5.34 8.58
CA ASP A 77 10.13 -5.01 9.86
C ASP A 77 10.83 -3.64 9.80
N GLN A 78 11.49 -3.33 8.68
CA GLN A 78 12.10 -2.02 8.44
C GLN A 78 11.03 -0.91 8.32
N TYR A 79 9.96 -1.16 7.59
CA TYR A 79 8.85 -0.22 7.42
C TYR A 79 8.20 0.13 8.77
N ARG A 80 7.93 -0.88 9.62
CA ARG A 80 7.33 -0.69 10.96
C ARG A 80 8.21 0.12 11.90
N SER A 81 9.53 -0.08 11.85
CA SER A 81 10.48 0.62 12.72
C SER A 81 10.80 2.04 12.25
N THR A 82 10.51 2.38 10.99
CA THR A 82 10.82 3.69 10.42
C THR A 82 9.76 4.72 10.82
N VAL A 83 10.11 5.72 11.64
CA VAL A 83 9.13 6.70 12.16
C VAL A 83 9.05 7.97 11.29
N SER A 84 10.19 8.47 10.81
CA SER A 84 10.28 9.70 10.03
C SER A 84 9.58 9.58 8.68
N THR A 85 8.73 10.54 8.33
CA THR A 85 8.07 10.63 7.03
C THR A 85 9.07 10.62 5.87
N LYS A 86 10.23 11.28 6.05
CA LYS A 86 11.30 11.31 5.05
C LYS A 86 11.89 9.93 4.81
N ASP A 87 12.11 9.17 5.88
CA ASP A 87 12.76 7.87 5.79
C ASP A 87 11.79 6.82 5.22
N VAL A 88 10.50 6.91 5.55
CA VAL A 88 9.47 6.10 4.89
C VAL A 88 9.44 6.39 3.40
N TYR A 89 9.44 7.68 3.00
CA TYR A 89 9.48 8.04 1.59
C TYR A 89 10.70 7.44 0.88
N GLN A 90 11.89 7.56 1.47
CA GLN A 90 13.12 6.98 0.92
C GLN A 90 13.06 5.45 0.85
N LEU A 91 12.45 4.80 1.84
CA LEU A 91 12.28 3.34 1.83
C LEU A 91 11.49 2.88 0.59
N PHE A 92 10.43 3.58 0.20
CA PHE A 92 9.66 3.24 -0.99
C PHE A 92 10.39 3.61 -2.28
N VAL A 93 11.04 4.78 -2.35
CA VAL A 93 11.82 5.20 -3.54
C VAL A 93 12.95 4.22 -3.87
N ASN A 94 13.54 3.58 -2.86
CA ASN A 94 14.65 2.64 -3.07
C ASN A 94 14.21 1.22 -3.45
N ASN A 95 12.92 0.89 -3.32
CA ASN A 95 12.41 -0.48 -3.42
C ASN A 95 11.26 -0.68 -4.42
N ILE A 96 10.75 0.39 -5.05
CA ILE A 96 9.69 0.37 -6.07
C ILE A 96 10.19 0.89 -7.41
#